data_AF-A0A3L6RX27-F1
#
_entry.id   AF-A0A3L6RX27-F1
#
_cell.length_a   1.000
_cell.length_b   1.000
_cell.length_c   1.000
_cell.angle_alpha   90.00
_cell.angle_beta   90.00
_cell.angle_gamma   90.00
#
_symmetry.space_group_name_H-M   'P 1'
#
loop_
_entity.id
_entity.type
_entity.pdbx_description
1 polymer ?
#
loop_
_entity_poly.entity_id
_entity_poly.type
_entity_poly.pdbx_seq_one_letter_code
_entity_poly.pdbx_strand_id
1 'polypeptide(L)' 'MFRSENHVVPDPPCGRAMSIEPCFHQAPFYDCKAKRDADLGKVVPYVRHCEDVSWGSEDC' A
#
# COMPACT_ATOMS: atom_id res chain seq x y z
N MET A 1 10.51 -7.12 -5.04
CA MET A 1 11.24 -7.87 -4.00
C MET A 1 10.66 -7.41 -2.67
N PHE A 2 10.35 -8.30 -1.74
CA PHE A 2 9.80 -7.86 -0.45
C PHE A 2 10.91 -7.45 0.52
N ARG A 3 10.57 -6.60 1.50
CA ARG A 3 11.50 -6.13 2.53
C ARG A 3 11.90 -7.31 3.43
N SER A 4 13.20 -7.53 3.64
CA SER A 4 13.69 -8.53 4.60
C SER A 4 13.47 -8.05 6.03
N GLU A 5 13.00 -8.94 6.90
CA GLU A 5 12.90 -8.68 8.34
C GLU A 5 13.93 -9.52 9.08
N ASN A 6 14.67 -8.91 10.01
CA ASN A 6 15.72 -9.58 10.80
C ASN A 6 16.76 -10.35 9.96
N HIS A 7 17.11 -9.83 8.77
CA HIS A 7 18.00 -10.49 7.79
C HIS A 7 17.51 -11.86 7.29
N VAL A 8 16.23 -12.18 7.47
CA VAL A 8 15.60 -13.38 6.91
C VAL A 8 15.06 -13.06 5.52
N VAL A 9 15.35 -13.93 4.56
CA VAL A 9 14.83 -13.83 3.19
C VAL A 9 13.32 -14.11 3.23
N PRO A 10 12.45 -13.20 2.73
CA PRO A 10 11.02 -13.46 2.66
C PRO A 10 10.69 -14.66 1.77
N ASP A 11 9.63 -15.39 2.10
CA ASP A 11 9.07 -16.47 1.28
C ASP A 11 7.60 -16.15 0.94
N PRO A 12 7.25 -15.84 -0.32
CA PRO A 12 8.13 -15.73 -1.48
C PRO A 12 9.07 -14.51 -1.43
N PRO A 13 10.22 -14.51 -2.12
CA PRO A 13 11.18 -13.40 -2.10
C PRO A 13 10.73 -12.18 -2.91
N CYS A 14 9.87 -12.39 -3.90
CA CYS A 14 9.29 -11.33 -4.72
C CYS A 14 7.89 -11.70 -5.20
N GLY A 15 7.10 -10.68 -5.49
CA GLY A 15 5.84 -10.77 -6.20
C GLY A 15 5.85 -9.83 -7.42
N ARG A 16 4.92 -10.07 -8.34
CA ARG A 16 4.61 -9.12 -9.40
C ARG A 16 3.78 -7.98 -8.81
N ALA A 17 4.16 -6.74 -9.07
CA ALA A 17 3.35 -5.57 -8.71
C ALA A 17 2.02 -5.57 -9.48
N MET A 18 0.99 -4.97 -8.87
CA MET A 18 -0.33 -4.78 -9.43
C MET A 18 -0.29 -3.80 -10.60
N SER A 19 0.51 -2.74 -10.46
CA SER A 19 0.57 -1.60 -11.39
C SER A 19 2.02 -1.19 -11.69
N ILE A 20 2.23 -0.19 -12.54
CA ILE A 20 3.54 0.49 -12.70
C ILE A 20 3.61 1.78 -11.90
N GLU A 21 2.57 2.08 -11.12
CA GLU A 21 2.38 3.32 -10.42
C GLU A 21 3.22 3.31 -9.14
N PRO A 22 3.84 4.45 -8.77
CA PRO A 22 4.70 4.50 -7.60
C PRO A 22 3.88 4.43 -6.31
N CYS A 23 4.41 3.71 -5.31
CA CYS A 23 3.80 3.68 -3.99
C CYS A 23 3.97 5.02 -3.26
N PHE A 24 2.86 5.60 -2.79
CA PHE A 24 2.87 6.79 -1.94
C PHE A 24 2.95 6.41 -0.45
N HIS A 25 4.16 6.36 0.11
CA HIS A 25 4.43 5.88 1.48
C HIS A 25 3.81 6.68 2.62
N GLN A 26 3.41 7.93 2.38
CA GLN A 26 2.83 8.82 3.41
C GLN A 26 1.43 9.29 3.00
N ALA A 27 0.66 8.37 2.43
CA ALA A 27 -0.73 8.63 2.07
C ALA A 27 -1.55 9.01 3.32
N PRO A 28 -2.47 10.00 3.20
CA PRO A 28 -3.34 10.37 4.30
C PRO A 28 -4.34 9.24 4.61
N PHE A 29 -4.77 9.15 5.87
CA PHE A 29 -5.71 8.12 6.35
C PHE A 29 -7.01 8.73 6.90
N TYR A 30 -7.46 9.85 6.31
CA TYR A 30 -8.55 10.67 6.87
C TYR A 30 -9.65 10.94 5.83
N ASP A 31 -10.90 10.66 6.19
CA ASP A 31 -12.09 11.07 5.43
C ASP A 31 -12.52 12.46 5.88
N CYS A 32 -12.29 13.45 5.00
CA CYS A 32 -12.64 14.85 5.23
C CYS A 32 -14.14 15.09 5.46
N LYS A 33 -15.01 14.28 4.82
CA LYS A 33 -16.47 14.43 4.91
C LYS A 33 -17.01 13.84 6.21
N ALA A 34 -16.55 12.65 6.56
CA ALA A 34 -16.92 12.00 7.83
C ALA A 34 -16.15 12.55 9.04
N LYS A 35 -15.09 13.34 8.80
CA LYS A 35 -14.21 13.94 9.81
C LYS A 35 -13.59 12.92 10.77
N ARG A 36 -13.18 11.78 10.22
CA ARG A 36 -12.59 10.68 10.98
C ARG A 36 -11.58 9.92 10.13
N ASP A 37 -10.76 9.13 10.80
CA ASP A 37 -9.83 8.24 10.11
C ASP A 37 -10.58 7.20 9.28
N ALA A 38 -10.08 6.95 8.08
CA ALA A 38 -10.64 6.02 7.11
C ALA A 38 -9.53 5.44 6.22
N ASP A 39 -9.66 4.16 5.92
CA ASP A 39 -8.76 3.46 5.01
C ASP A 39 -9.07 3.83 3.56
N LEU A 40 -8.33 4.81 3.04
CA LEU A 40 -8.51 5.32 1.68
C LEU A 40 -8.22 4.26 0.60
N GLY A 41 -7.38 3.25 0.91
CA GLY A 41 -7.09 2.12 0.04
C GLY A 41 -8.25 1.13 -0.12
N LYS A 42 -9.39 1.38 0.54
CA LYS A 42 -10.62 0.56 0.45
C LYS A 42 -11.85 1.35 -0.01
N VAL A 43 -11.69 2.64 -0.36
CA VAL A 43 -12.82 3.50 -0.72
C VAL A 43 -13.18 3.38 -2.21
N VAL A 44 -12.18 3.21 -3.07
CA VAL A 44 -12.34 3.10 -4.54
C VAL A 44 -11.54 1.92 -5.08
N PRO A 45 -11.97 1.27 -6.18
CA PRO A 45 -11.35 0.02 -6.63
C PRO A 45 -9.94 0.19 -7.24
N TYR A 46 -9.64 1.41 -7.72
CA TYR A 46 -8.39 1.78 -8.38
C TYR A 46 -7.36 2.36 -7.40
N VAL A 47 -7.69 2.62 -6.13
CA VAL A 47 -6.69 2.97 -5.11
C VAL A 47 -6.55 1.81 -4.16
N ARG A 48 -5.34 1.26 -4.02
CA ARG A 48 -5.05 0.13 -3.15
C ARG A 48 -3.81 0.38 -2.30
N HIS A 49 -3.64 -0.42 -1.25
CA HIS A 49 -2.36 -0.49 -0.56
C HIS A 49 -1.31 -1.15 -1.42
N CYS A 50 -0.08 -0.65 -1.32
CA CYS A 50 1.05 -1.18 -2.07
C CYS A 50 1.47 -2.56 -1.56
N GLU A 51 2.13 -3.36 -2.40
CA GLU A 51 2.57 -4.71 -2.02
C GLU A 51 3.83 -4.71 -1.16
N ASP A 52 4.61 -3.63 -1.19
CA ASP A 52 5.89 -3.48 -0.49
C ASP A 52 5.77 -2.70 0.83
N VAL A 53 4.86 -1.72 0.91
CA VAL A 53 4.57 -0.92 2.10
C VAL A 53 3.06 -0.90 2.37
N SER A 54 2.65 -1.66 3.40
CA SER A 54 1.23 -1.94 3.69
C SER A 54 0.38 -0.73 4.10
N TRP A 55 1.00 0.39 4.48
CA TRP A 55 0.32 1.65 4.78
C TRP A 55 0.43 2.70 3.67
N GLY A 56 1.17 2.40 2.60
CA GLY A 56 1.20 3.23 1.41
C GLY A 56 -0.07 3.06 0.58
N SER A 57 -0.21 3.91 -0.44
CA SER A 57 -1.27 3.75 -1.45
C SER A 57 -0.72 3.95 -2.86
N GLU A 58 -1.28 3.23 -3.83
CA GLU A 58 -1.01 3.38 -5.26
C GLU A 58 -2.31 3.31 -6.08
N ASP A 59 -2.25 3.80 -7.32
CA ASP A 59 -3.31 3.66 -8.32
C ASP A 59 -3.10 2.32 -9.07
N CYS A 60 -4.16 1.57 -9.35
CA CYS A 60 -4.13 0.21 -9.92
C CYS A 60 -5.06 0.03 -11.12
#